data_AF-A0A352A4M5-F1
#
_entry.id   AF-A0A352A4M5-F1
#
_cell.length_a   1.000
_cell.length_b   1.000
_cell.length_c   1.000
_cell.angle_alpha   90.00
_cell.angle_beta   90.00
_cell.angle_gamma   90.00
#
_symmetry.space_group_name_H-M   'P 1'
#
loop_
_entity.id
_entity.type
_entity.pdbx_description
1 polymer ?
#
loop_
_entity_poly.entity_id
_entity_poly.type
_entity_poly.pdbx_seq_one_letter_code
_entity_poly.pdbx_strand_id
1 'polypeptide(L)' 'NPQKIGAFAKEYGMGSLQMSSMISHLTRRGYVKEKGMFKRKVEITEKGNSILQKYAALGGVL' A
#
# COMPACT_ATOMS: atom_id res chain seq x y z
N ASN A 1 -2.26 -1.58 9.76
CA ASN A 1 -3.66 -1.43 10.23
C ASN A 1 -4.54 -1.03 9.04
N PRO A 2 -5.32 -1.94 8.44
CA PRO A 2 -6.02 -1.73 7.16
C PRO A 2 -7.05 -0.59 7.15
N GLN A 3 -7.44 -0.08 8.32
CA GLN A 3 -8.42 0.99 8.48
C GLN A 3 -7.87 2.39 8.13
N LYS A 4 -6.58 2.51 7.82
CA LYS A 4 -5.90 3.79 7.62
C LYS A 4 -5.81 4.27 6.17
N ILE A 5 -6.32 3.52 5.18
CA ILE A 5 -6.18 3.90 3.77
C ILE A 5 -6.89 5.23 3.47
N GLY A 6 -8.09 5.44 4.00
CA GLY A 6 -8.80 6.71 3.84
C GLY A 6 -8.10 7.87 4.55
N ALA A 7 -7.50 7.62 5.71
CA ALA A 7 -6.70 8.61 6.43
C ALA A 7 -5.43 8.97 5.66
N PHE A 8 -4.73 7.98 5.12
CA PHE A 8 -3.56 8.16 4.26
C PHE A 8 -3.92 8.98 3.01
N ALA A 9 -5.00 8.63 2.32
CA ALA A 9 -5.42 9.41 1.16
C ALA A 9 -5.71 10.88 1.52
N LYS A 10 -6.31 11.14 2.68
CA LYS A 10 -6.56 12.51 3.17
C LYS A 10 -5.27 13.25 3.53
N GLU A 11 -4.35 12.60 4.25
CA GLU A 11 -3.08 13.16 4.71
C GLU A 11 -2.19 13.60 3.54
N TYR A 12 -2.14 12.80 2.48
CA TYR A 12 -1.30 13.06 1.30
C TYR A 12 -2.07 13.72 0.13
N GLY A 13 -3.29 14.23 0.36
CA GLY A 13 -4.09 14.90 -0.67
C GLY A 13 -4.42 14.03 -1.88
N MET A 14 -4.51 12.72 -1.70
CA MET A 14 -4.60 11.73 -2.78
C MET A 14 -6.06 11.46 -3.18
N GLY A 15 -6.35 11.63 -4.48
CA GLY A 15 -7.66 11.32 -5.04
C GLY A 15 -7.96 9.81 -5.07
N SER A 16 -9.25 9.44 -5.08
CA SER A 16 -9.71 8.04 -5.07
C SER A 16 -9.18 7.21 -6.25
N LEU A 17 -9.09 7.81 -7.43
CA LEU A 17 -8.55 7.18 -8.63
C LEU A 17 -7.04 6.95 -8.51
N GLN A 18 -6.30 7.96 -8.06
CA GLN A 18 -4.86 7.86 -7.84
C GLN A 18 -4.54 6.74 -6.85
N MET A 19 -5.27 6.68 -5.74
CA MET A 19 -5.11 5.64 -4.74
C MET A 19 -5.43 4.24 -5.31
N SER A 20 -6.52 4.12 -6.06
CA SER A 20 -6.92 2.85 -6.68
C SER A 20 -5.92 2.37 -7.73
N SER A 21 -5.33 3.29 -8.50
CA SER A 21 -4.25 2.99 -9.42
C SER A 21 -3.03 2.47 -8.68
N MET A 22 -2.56 3.17 -7.64
CA MET A 22 -1.41 2.75 -6.83
C MET A 22 -1.59 1.35 -6.25
N ILE A 23 -2.72 1.07 -5.60
CA ILE A 23 -3.01 -0.30 -5.11
C ILE A 23 -2.97 -1.30 -6.25
N SER A 24 -3.64 -1.03 -7.37
CA SER A 24 -3.70 -1.96 -8.50
C SER A 24 -2.30 -2.30 -9.02
N HIS A 25 -1.41 -1.32 -9.11
CA HIS A 25 -0.02 -1.54 -9.50
C HIS A 25 0.76 -2.37 -8.48
N LEU A 26 0.62 -2.08 -7.19
CA LEU A 26 1.29 -2.82 -6.12
C LEU A 26 0.79 -4.26 -6.02
N THR A 27 -0.52 -4.48 -6.18
CA THR A 27 -1.14 -5.81 -6.21
C THR A 27 -0.65 -6.61 -7.42
N ARG A 28 -0.64 -6.02 -8.62
CA ARG A 28 -0.13 -6.67 -9.84
C ARG A 28 1.35 -7.07 -9.72
N ARG A 29 2.16 -6.27 -9.02
CA ARG A 29 3.57 -6.58 -8.74
C ARG A 29 3.77 -7.59 -7.61
N GLY A 30 2.69 -7.95 -6.89
CA GLY A 30 2.70 -8.89 -5.78
C GLY A 30 3.26 -8.32 -4.47
N TYR A 31 3.31 -6.99 -4.32
CA TYR A 31 3.82 -6.34 -3.11
C TYR A 31 2.75 -6.18 -2.03
N VAL A 32 1.49 -6.09 -2.43
CA VAL A 32 0.36 -6.03 -1.52
C VAL A 32 -0.75 -7.01 -1.97
N LYS A 33 -1.61 -7.38 -1.03
CA LYS A 33 -2.85 -8.12 -1.27
C LYS A 33 -4.03 -7.25 -0.88
N GLU A 34 -4.98 -7.10 -1.79
CA GLU A 34 -6.26 -6.46 -1.51
C GLU A 34 -7.27 -7.52 -1.03
N LYS A 35 -8.01 -7.19 0.03
CA LYS A 35 -9.04 -8.04 0.64
C LYS A 35 -10.26 -7.19 1.05
N GLY A 36 -11.36 -7.89 1.32
CA GLY A 36 -12.55 -7.32 1.94
C GLY A 36 -13.66 -7.04 0.93
N MET A 37 -14.83 -7.57 1.21
CA MET A 37 -16.02 -7.45 0.36
C MET A 37 -16.71 -6.07 0.53
N PHE A 38 -16.68 -5.51 1.74
CA PHE A 38 -17.39 -4.26 2.08
C PHE A 38 -16.46 -3.06 2.32
N LYS A 39 -15.26 -3.30 2.86
CA LYS A 39 -14.24 -2.28 3.08
C LYS A 39 -12.92 -2.80 2.55
N ARG A 40 -12.31 -2.01 1.67
CA ARG A 40 -10.99 -2.27 1.11
C ARG A 40 -9.97 -2.39 2.23
N LYS A 41 -9.31 -3.53 2.32
CA LYS A 41 -8.17 -3.80 3.19
C LYS A 41 -6.97 -4.12 2.33
N VAL A 42 -5.81 -3.55 2.67
CA VAL A 42 -4.54 -3.82 1.99
C VAL A 42 -3.55 -4.35 3.00
N GLU A 43 -2.92 -5.46 2.64
CA GLU A 43 -1.89 -6.14 3.44
C GLU A 43 -0.60 -6.25 2.63
N ILE A 44 0.54 -5.97 3.27
CA ILE A 44 1.86 -6.13 2.64
C ILE A 44 2.18 -7.63 2.55
N THR A 45 2.68 -8.08 1.41
CA THR A 45 3.14 -9.47 1.23
C THR A 45 4.58 -9.66 1.72
N GLU A 46 5.03 -10.91 1.82
CA GLU A 46 6.45 -11.20 2.08
C GLU A 46 7.38 -10.53 1.06
N LYS A 47 7.02 -10.56 -0.23
CA LYS A 47 7.75 -9.86 -1.30
C LYS A 47 7.74 -8.34 -1.11
N GLY A 48 6.63 -7.77 -0.62
CA GLY A 48 6.56 -6.34 -0.29
C GLY A 48 7.48 -5.99 0.87
N ASN A 49 7.46 -6.80 1.94
CA ASN A 49 8.32 -6.62 3.10
C ASN A 49 9.80 -6.73 2.76
N SER A 50 10.21 -7.66 1.90
CA SER A 50 11.62 -7.80 1.51
C SER A 50 12.14 -6.58 0.75
N ILE A 51 11.30 -5.95 -0.07
CA ILE A 51 11.62 -4.68 -0.73
C ILE A 51 11.73 -3.55 0.27
N LEU A 52 10.80 -3.44 1.22
CA LEU A 52 10.89 -2.42 2.27
C LEU A 52 12.16 -2.58 3.10
N GLN A 53 12.52 -3.80 3.48
CA GLN A 53 13.78 -4.09 4.19
C GLN A 53 15.00 -3.68 3.36
N LYS A 54 15.00 -4.00 2.06
CA LYS A 54 16.07 -3.60 1.13
C LYS A 54 16.25 -2.08 1.09
N TYR A 55 15.16 -1.31 1.00
CA TYR A 55 15.25 0.15 0.86
C TYR A 55 15.38 0.90 2.20
N ALA A 56 14.86 0.34 3.29
CA ALA A 56 15.10 0.85 4.64
C ALA A 56 16.58 0.74 5.00
N ALA A 57 17.24 -0.37 4.61
CA ALA A 57 18.68 -0.54 4.77
C ALA A 57 19.52 0.43 3.89
N LEU A 58 18.93 0.99 2.84
CA LEU A 58 19.57 1.95 1.92
C LEU A 58 19.32 3.42 2.30
N GLY A 59 18.77 3.69 3.49
CA GLY A 59 18.54 5.05 3.99
C GLY A 59 17.29 5.75 3.44
N GLY A 60 16.36 4.99 2.84
CA GLY A 60 15.05 5.53 2.47
C GLY A 60 14.23 5.82 3.71
N VAL A 61 14.07 7.09 4.05
CA VAL A 61 13.16 7.55 5.12
C VAL A 61 11.72 7.21 4.67
N LEU A 62 11.02 6.41 5.49
CA LEU A 62 9.57 6.16 5.34
C LEU A 62 8.76 7.32 5.92
#